data_AF-A0A9W3BBX5-F1
#
_entry.id   AF-A0A9W3BBX5-F1
#
_cell.length_a   1.000
_cell.length_b   1.000
_cell.length_c   1.000
_cell.angle_alpha   90.00
_cell.angle_beta   90.00
_cell.angle_gamma   90.00
#
_symmetry.space_group_name_H-M   'P 1'
#
loop_
_entity.id
_entity.type
_entity.pdbx_description
1 polymer ?
#
loop_
_entity_poly.entity_id
_entity_poly.type
_entity_poly.pdbx_seq_one_letter_code
_entity_poly.pdbx_strand_id
1 'polypeptide(L)'
;MSSTSPRGEEGLIEKFPHYKTYKACQSQALMSSSFALLMASMCSYLAMNAFNQRFKPNINKNWLVAGPVLFGVLSAYVVVQHKTTNCQNMWMAMEEKHSVLTPASERAAMREKT
;
A
#
# COMPACT_ATOMS: atom_id res chain seq x y z
N MET A 1 4.27 -9.54 6.54
CA MET A 1 5.74 -9.45 6.43
C MET A 1 6.21 -10.68 5.67
N SER A 2 6.57 -10.52 4.39
CA SER A 2 7.10 -11.63 3.60
C SER A 2 8.60 -11.70 3.83
N SER A 3 9.04 -12.67 4.61
CA SER A 3 10.44 -12.99 4.85
C SER A 3 11.00 -13.72 3.63
N THR A 4 11.50 -12.96 2.64
CA THR A 4 12.24 -13.54 1.52
C THR A 4 13.68 -13.78 1.97
N SER A 5 14.16 -15.01 1.87
CA SER A 5 15.56 -15.38 2.12
C SER A 5 16.49 -14.59 1.17
N PRO A 6 17.64 -14.08 1.63
CA PRO A 6 18.53 -13.21 0.83
C PRO A 6 18.95 -13.84 -0.50
N ARG A 7 19.11 -15.18 -0.56
CA ARG A 7 19.44 -15.90 -1.81
C ARG A 7 18.33 -15.87 -2.87
N GLY A 8 17.08 -15.72 -2.45
CA GLY A 8 15.95 -15.59 -3.38
C GLY A 8 15.86 -14.19 -3.97
N GLU A 9 16.26 -13.16 -3.23
CA GLU A 9 16.21 -11.77 -3.72
C GLU A 9 17.27 -11.50 -4.79
N GLU A 10 18.46 -12.07 -4.68
CA GLU A 10 19.53 -11.89 -5.67
C GLU A 10 19.09 -12.36 -7.06
N GLY A 11 18.46 -13.54 -7.16
CA GLY A 11 17.90 -14.03 -8.42
C GLY A 11 16.72 -13.22 -8.96
N LEU A 12 15.98 -12.50 -8.09
CA LEU A 12 14.94 -11.56 -8.53
C LEU A 12 15.53 -10.23 -9.01
N ILE A 13 16.60 -9.75 -8.39
CA ILE A 13 17.30 -8.52 -8.80
C ILE A 13 18.01 -8.72 -10.13
N GLU A 14 18.62 -9.89 -10.35
CA GLU A 14 19.22 -10.25 -11.64
C GLU A 14 18.18 -10.32 -12.75
N LYS A 15 16.98 -10.83 -12.44
CA LYS A 15 15.90 -10.97 -13.42
C LYS A 15 15.11 -9.67 -13.66
N PHE A 16 15.02 -8.81 -12.64
CA PHE A 16 14.26 -7.57 -12.65
C PHE A 16 15.11 -6.43 -12.07
N PRO A 17 15.81 -5.65 -12.92
CA PRO A 17 16.81 -4.67 -12.46
C PRO A 17 16.21 -3.55 -11.60
N HIS A 18 14.91 -3.29 -11.73
CA HIS A 18 14.22 -2.25 -10.96
C HIS A 18 13.59 -2.75 -9.66
N TYR A 19 13.68 -4.05 -9.33
CA TYR A 19 13.01 -4.70 -8.19
C TYR A 19 13.26 -4.00 -6.85
N LYS A 20 14.49 -3.54 -6.64
CA LYS A 20 14.89 -2.80 -5.44
C LYS A 20 14.08 -1.50 -5.27
N THR A 21 13.83 -0.78 -6.36
CA THR A 21 13.07 0.48 -6.36
C THR A 21 11.60 0.25 -6.04
N TYR A 22 11.00 -0.82 -6.56
CA TYR A 22 9.64 -1.21 -6.22
C TYR A 22 9.50 -1.59 -4.75
N LYS A 23 10.41 -2.42 -4.23
CA LYS A 23 10.40 -2.83 -2.82
C LYS A 23 10.54 -1.62 -1.89
N ALA A 24 11.40 -0.66 -2.25
CA ALA A 24 11.51 0.59 -1.51
C ALA A 24 10.17 1.35 -1.50
N CYS A 25 9.53 1.52 -2.66
CA CYS A 25 8.20 2.15 -2.76
C CYS A 25 7.14 1.43 -1.93
N GLN A 26 7.10 0.10 -1.97
CA GLN A 26 6.15 -0.70 -1.21
C GLN A 26 6.35 -0.59 0.30
N SER A 27 7.61 -0.56 0.76
CA SER A 27 7.92 -0.37 2.18
C SER A 27 7.53 1.02 2.68
N GLN A 28 7.73 2.05 1.85
CA GLN A 28 7.27 3.41 2.14
C GLN A 28 5.75 3.51 2.17
N ALA A 29 5.06 2.82 1.25
CA ALA A 29 3.60 2.73 1.24
C ALA A 29 3.06 2.10 2.53
N LEU A 30 3.68 1.00 2.99
CA LEU A 30 3.34 0.34 4.24
C LEU A 30 3.51 1.31 5.42
N MET A 31 4.67 1.96 5.55
CA MET A 31 4.96 2.91 6.63
C MET A 31 3.93 4.06 6.66
N SER A 32 3.62 4.63 5.49
CA SER A 32 2.62 5.69 5.36
C SER A 32 1.22 5.23 5.77
N SER A 33 0.84 3.99 5.42
CA SER A 33 -0.46 3.43 5.81
C SER A 33 -0.56 3.13 7.31
N SER A 34 0.52 2.65 7.93
CA SER A 34 0.60 2.46 9.38
C SER A 34 0.44 3.77 10.13
N PHE A 35 1.09 4.83 9.63
CA PHE A 35 0.95 6.16 10.21
C PHE A 35 -0.49 6.69 10.07
N ALA A 36 -1.09 6.53 8.89
CA ALA A 36 -2.50 6.90 8.66
C ALA A 36 -3.44 6.14 9.59
N LEU A 37 -3.23 4.83 9.80
CA LEU A 37 -4.03 4.00 10.71
C LEU A 37 -4.01 4.56 12.14
N LEU A 38 -2.81 4.79 12.67
CA LEU A 38 -2.62 5.22 14.05
C LEU A 38 -3.20 6.62 14.27
N MET A 39 -2.89 7.55 13.36
CA MET A 39 -3.37 8.93 13.45
C MET A 39 -4.88 9.02 13.28
N ALA A 40 -5.46 8.30 12.31
CA ALA A 40 -6.91 8.29 12.09
C ALA A 40 -7.65 7.66 13.28
N SER A 41 -7.13 6.55 13.83
CA SER A 41 -7.73 5.91 15.01
C SER A 41 -7.69 6.85 16.23
N MET A 42 -6.56 7.51 16.46
CA MET A 42 -6.38 8.43 17.58
C MET A 42 -7.29 9.67 17.44
N CYS A 43 -7.31 10.31 16.26
CA CYS A 43 -8.16 11.47 16.00
C CYS A 43 -9.64 11.12 16.15
N SER A 44 -10.07 9.98 15.61
CA SER A 44 -11.45 9.53 15.73
C SER A 44 -11.82 9.21 17.18
N TYR A 45 -10.92 8.63 17.97
CA TYR A 45 -11.16 8.40 19.38
C TYR A 45 -11.32 9.70 20.17
N LEU A 46 -10.44 10.69 19.95
CA LEU A 46 -10.54 11.98 20.61
C LEU A 46 -11.83 12.72 20.24
N ALA A 47 -12.21 12.71 18.96
CA ALA A 47 -13.47 13.30 18.50
C ALA A 47 -14.69 12.61 19.12
N MET A 48 -14.69 11.28 19.14
CA MET A 48 -15.78 10.48 19.70
C MET A 48 -15.89 10.64 21.22
N ASN A 49 -14.76 10.77 21.93
CA ASN A 49 -14.73 11.05 23.36
C ASN A 49 -15.26 12.47 23.68
N ALA A 50 -14.83 13.49 22.94
CA ALA A 50 -15.32 14.86 23.10
C ALA A 50 -16.83 14.96 22.83
N PHE A 51 -17.31 14.28 21.78
CA PHE A 51 -18.73 14.19 21.47
C PHE A 51 -19.52 13.49 22.58
N ASN A 52 -18.99 12.38 23.10
CA ASN A 52 -19.63 11.64 24.18
C ASN A 52 -19.74 12.47 25.47
N GLN A 53 -18.71 13.24 25.81
CA GLN A 53 -18.74 14.14 26.98
C GLN A 53 -19.78 15.25 26.82
N ARG A 54 -19.96 15.78 25.59
CA ARG A 54 -20.88 16.90 25.34
C ARG A 54 -22.35 16.47 25.26
N PHE A 55 -22.64 15.37 24.56
CA PHE A 55 -24.01 14.96 24.27
C PHE A 55 -24.51 13.79 25.12
N LYS A 56 -23.61 13.11 25.86
CA LYS A 56 -23.89 11.92 26.69
C LYS A 56 -24.83 10.90 26.02
N PRO A 57 -24.61 10.53 24.75
CA PRO A 57 -25.43 9.52 24.10
C PRO A 57 -25.28 8.17 24.83
N ASN A 58 -26.35 7.40 24.93
CA ASN A 58 -26.37 6.11 25.63
C ASN A 58 -25.72 5.00 24.76
N ILE A 59 -24.42 5.15 24.49
CA ILE A 59 -23.64 4.27 23.62
C ILE A 59 -22.83 3.31 24.48
N ASN A 60 -22.80 2.04 24.08
CA ASN A 60 -22.00 1.02 24.74
C ASN A 60 -20.51 1.37 24.66
N LYS A 61 -19.78 1.27 25.79
CA LYS A 61 -18.35 1.60 25.89
C LYS A 61 -17.48 0.82 24.90
N ASN A 62 -17.89 -0.38 24.52
CA ASN A 62 -17.21 -1.19 23.50
C ASN A 62 -17.19 -0.50 22.13
N TRP A 63 -18.25 0.24 21.78
CA TRP A 63 -18.35 0.95 20.52
C TRP A 63 -17.45 2.20 20.46
N LEU A 64 -17.17 2.80 21.63
CA LEU A 64 -16.26 3.94 21.76
C LEU A 64 -14.82 3.60 21.34
N VAL A 65 -14.43 2.34 21.45
CA VAL A 65 -13.09 1.86 21.07
C VAL A 65 -13.13 1.17 19.69
N ALA A 66 -14.15 0.35 19.43
CA ALA A 66 -14.28 -0.36 18.16
C ALA A 66 -14.50 0.58 16.96
N GLY A 67 -15.31 1.64 17.13
CA GLY A 67 -15.61 2.60 16.06
C GLY A 67 -14.35 3.29 15.50
N PRO A 68 -13.52 3.93 16.34
CA PRO A 68 -12.29 4.58 15.89
C PRO A 68 -11.29 3.63 15.23
N VAL A 69 -11.15 2.40 15.75
CA VAL A 69 -10.26 1.38 15.17
C VAL A 69 -10.76 0.96 13.79
N LEU A 70 -12.06 0.68 13.64
CA LEU A 70 -12.66 0.34 12.34
C LEU A 70 -12.46 1.47 11.33
N PHE A 71 -12.66 2.72 11.75
CA PHE A 71 -12.42 3.89 10.91
C PHE A 71 -10.94 4.00 10.50
N GLY A 72 -10.02 3.80 11.45
CA GLY A 72 -8.59 3.81 11.19
C GLY A 72 -8.18 2.73 10.19
N VAL A 73 -8.69 1.50 10.32
CA VAL A 73 -8.44 0.41 9.37
C VAL A 73 -8.95 0.75 7.97
N LEU A 74 -10.17 1.29 7.84
CA LEU A 74 -10.73 1.70 6.56
C LEU A 74 -9.88 2.80 5.90
N SER A 75 -9.48 3.82 6.66
CA SER A 75 -8.62 4.89 6.14
C SER A 75 -7.25 4.36 5.69
N ALA A 76 -6.66 3.46 6.46
CA ALA A 76 -5.37 2.85 6.14
C ALA A 76 -5.46 1.97 4.89
N TYR A 77 -6.58 1.26 4.73
CA TYR A 77 -6.85 0.45 3.53
C TYR A 77 -6.92 1.32 2.27
N VAL A 78 -7.62 2.46 2.33
CA VAL A 78 -7.66 3.39 1.18
C VAL A 78 -6.27 3.95 0.86
N VAL A 79 -5.53 4.37 1.88
CA VAL A 79 -4.16 4.90 1.70
C VAL A 79 -3.23 3.85 1.12
N VAL A 80 -3.24 2.62 1.65
CA VAL A 80 -2.36 1.56 1.15
C VAL A 80 -2.70 1.19 -0.28
N GLN A 81 -3.99 1.06 -0.62
CA GLN A 81 -4.42 0.79 -2.00
C GLN A 81 -3.93 1.86 -2.96
N HIS A 82 -4.14 3.14 -2.64
CA HIS A 82 -3.68 4.25 -3.49
C HIS A 82 -2.15 4.24 -3.66
N LYS A 83 -1.38 4.04 -2.58
CA LYS A 83 0.08 4.02 -2.64
C LYS A 83 0.58 2.79 -3.41
N THR A 84 -0.03 1.62 -3.21
CA THR A 84 0.30 0.38 -3.90
C THR A 84 0.04 0.49 -5.40
N THR A 85 -1.10 1.04 -5.83
CA THR A 85 -1.39 1.27 -7.25
C THR A 85 -0.36 2.20 -7.88
N ASN A 86 0.08 3.26 -7.17
CA ASN A 86 1.14 4.14 -7.67
C ASN A 86 2.48 3.41 -7.82
N CYS A 87 2.88 2.58 -6.84
CA CYS A 87 4.09 1.78 -6.93
C CYS A 87 4.01 0.76 -8.07
N GLN A 88 2.82 0.18 -8.33
CA GLN A 88 2.59 -0.73 -9.44
C GLN A 88 2.65 -0.01 -10.80
N ASN A 89 2.04 1.16 -10.93
CA ASN A 89 2.12 1.95 -12.17
C ASN A 89 3.56 2.36 -12.47
N MET A 90 4.31 2.78 -11.45
CA MET A 90 5.74 3.08 -11.57
C MET A 90 6.54 1.85 -12.00
N TRP A 91 6.25 0.68 -11.43
CA TRP A 91 6.87 -0.58 -11.83
C TRP A 91 6.62 -0.89 -13.31
N MET A 92 5.36 -0.80 -13.75
CA MET A 92 4.96 -1.08 -15.12
C MET A 92 5.60 -0.11 -16.14
N ALA A 93 5.77 1.16 -15.77
CA ALA A 93 6.45 2.16 -16.60
C ALA A 93 7.96 1.91 -16.71
N MET A 94 8.59 1.43 -15.63
CA MET A 94 10.02 1.04 -15.69
C MET A 94 10.22 -0.26 -16.48
N GLU A 95 9.22 -1.12 -16.53
CA GLU A 95 9.29 -2.43 -17.15
C GLU A 95 8.72 -2.47 -18.58
N GLU A 96 8.63 -1.34 -19.29
CA GLU A 96 8.00 -1.22 -20.62
C GLU A 96 8.48 -2.25 -21.68
N LYS A 97 9.68 -2.85 -21.53
CA LYS A 97 10.14 -3.95 -22.41
C LYS A 97 9.49 -5.33 -22.10
N HIS A 98 8.86 -5.49 -20.94
CA HIS A 98 8.27 -6.74 -20.45
C HIS A 98 6.83 -6.58 -19.92
N SER A 99 6.19 -5.43 -20.13
CA SER A 99 4.81 -5.21 -19.69
C SER A 99 3.84 -6.10 -20.49
N VAL A 100 2.89 -6.74 -19.80
CA VAL A 100 1.85 -7.59 -20.42
C VAL A 100 0.93 -6.79 -21.37
N LEU A 101 0.99 -5.46 -21.29
CA LEU A 101 0.24 -4.49 -22.11
C LEU A 101 0.83 -4.26 -23.50
N THR A 102 2.11 -4.57 -23.76
CA THR A 102 2.60 -4.62 -25.15
C THR A 102 2.15 -5.93 -25.78
N PRO A 103 1.38 -5.93 -26.89
CA PRO A 103 0.98 -7.15 -27.56
C PRO A 103 2.22 -7.94 -28.00
N ALA A 104 2.15 -9.27 -27.97
CA ALA A 104 3.28 -10.15 -28.28
C ALA A 104 3.90 -9.87 -29.66
N SER A 105 3.12 -9.32 -30.60
CA SER A 105 3.57 -8.88 -31.93
C SER A 105 4.57 -7.73 -31.88
N GLU A 106 4.42 -6.79 -30.95
CA GLU A 106 5.30 -5.62 -30.81
C GLU A 106 6.64 -6.02 -30.16
N ARG A 107 6.60 -7.03 -29.26
CA ARG A 107 7.82 -7.64 -28.68
C ARG A 107 8.61 -8.48 -29.69
N ALA A 108 7.93 -9.14 -30.63
CA ALA A 108 8.56 -9.86 -31.72
C ALA A 108 9.24 -8.88 -32.70
N ALA A 109 8.56 -7.79 -33.06
CA ALA A 109 9.08 -6.77 -33.97
C ALA A 109 10.32 -6.02 -33.41
N MET A 110 10.42 -5.82 -32.09
CA MET A 110 11.62 -5.23 -31.49
C MET A 110 12.82 -6.20 -31.42
N ARG A 111 12.58 -7.51 -31.37
CA ARG A 111 13.66 -8.52 -31.42
C ARG A 111 14.25 -8.70 -32.81
N GLU A 112 13.49 -8.47 -33.86
CA GLU A 112 13.94 -8.60 -35.25
C GLU A 112 14.81 -7.40 -35.71
N LYS A 113 14.81 -6.31 -34.96
CA LYS A 113 15.60 -5.09 -35.23
C LYS A 113 16.95 -5.02 -34.49
N THR A 114 17.34 -6.07 -33.75
CA THR A 114 18.66 -6.20 -33.10
C THR A 114 19.46 -7.28 -33.80
#